data_AF-A0A1G1GMZ1-F1
#
_entry.id   AF-A0A1G1GMZ1-F1
#
_cell.length_a   1.000
_cell.length_b   1.000
_cell.length_c   1.000
_cell.angle_alpha   90.00
_cell.angle_beta   90.00
_cell.angle_gamma   90.00
#
_symmetry.space_group_name_H-M   'P 1'
#
loop_
_entity.id
_entity.type
_entity.pdbx_description
1 polymer ?
#
loop_
_entity_poly.entity_id
_entity_poly.type
_entity_poly.pdbx_seq_one_letter_code
_entity_poly.pdbx_strand_id
1 'polypeptide(L)' 'MFGLGTQELIIILIIVVILFGATRLPQIGSGIGQAIRNFKKGVREKDEIDVTPEKESKEKKKEKTEKEEGD' A
#
# COMPACT_ATOMS: atom_id res chain seq x y z
N MET A 1 -7.70 -32.18 -11.37
CA MET A 1 -8.56 -31.01 -11.10
C MET A 1 -7.71 -29.78 -11.31
N PHE A 2 -8.08 -28.92 -12.26
CA PHE A 2 -7.37 -27.69 -12.59
C PHE A 2 -7.49 -26.70 -11.43
N GLY A 3 -6.56 -26.76 -10.47
CA GLY A 3 -6.37 -25.70 -9.51
C GLY A 3 -5.81 -24.50 -10.27
N LEU A 4 -6.43 -23.33 -10.09
CA LEU A 4 -5.83 -22.08 -10.55
C LEU A 4 -4.50 -21.93 -9.82
N GLY A 5 -3.43 -22.30 -10.50
CA GLY A 5 -2.07 -22.16 -10.00
C GLY A 5 -1.65 -20.70 -10.05
N THR A 6 -0.52 -20.43 -9.42
CA THR A 6 0.10 -19.10 -9.43
C THR A 6 0.36 -18.62 -10.87
N GLN A 7 0.65 -19.55 -11.79
CA GLN A 7 0.92 -19.26 -13.19
C GLN A 7 -0.33 -18.79 -13.95
N GLU A 8 -1.46 -19.46 -13.78
CA GLU A 8 -2.74 -19.05 -14.37
C GLU A 8 -3.18 -17.68 -13.83
N LEU A 9 -2.99 -17.44 -12.53
CA LEU A 9 -3.32 -16.16 -11.90
C LEU A 9 -2.48 -15.02 -12.50
N ILE A 10 -1.19 -15.24 -12.77
CA ILE A 10 -0.32 -14.26 -13.43
C ILE A 10 -0.81 -13.98 -14.87
N ILE A 11 -1.19 -15.01 -15.63
CA ILE A 11 -1.71 -14.82 -17.00
C ILE A 11 -2.99 -13.98 -16.98
N ILE A 12 -3.92 -14.29 -16.07
CA ILE A 12 -5.16 -13.52 -15.91
C ILE A 12 -4.84 -12.07 -15.51
N LEU A 13 -3.91 -11.86 -14.58
CA LEU A 13 -3.48 -10.52 -14.17
C LEU A 13 -2.94 -9.71 -15.35
N ILE A 14 -2.12 -10.32 -16.21
CA ILE A 14 -1.60 -9.67 -17.42
C ILE A 14 -2.74 -9.25 -18.34
N ILE A 15 -3.70 -10.14 -18.60
CA ILE A 15 -4.87 -9.82 -19.44
C ILE A 15 -5.66 -8.64 -18.85
N VAL A 16 -5.92 -8.66 -17.55
CA VAL A 16 -6.62 -7.57 -16.85
C VAL A 16 -5.85 -6.25 -16.96
N VAL A 17 -4.52 -6.27 -16.82
CA VAL A 17 -3.68 -5.08 -16.98
C VAL A 17 -3.72 -4.55 -18.41
N ILE A 18 -3.81 -5.41 -19.43
CA ILE A 18 -3.93 -4.98 -20.83
C ILE A 18 -5.30 -4.33 -21.08
N LEU A 19 -6.39 -4.90 -20.55
CA LEU A 19 -7.76 -4.40 -20.76
C LEU A 19 -8.02 -3.07 -20.04
N PHE A 20 -7.61 -2.98 -18.76
CA PHE A 20 -7.86 -1.81 -17.94
C PHE A 20 -6.70 -0.80 -17.98
N GLY A 21 -5.52 -1.22 -18.43
CA GLY A 21 -4.29 -0.43 -18.39
C GLY A 21 -3.58 -0.51 -17.04
N ALA A 22 -2.25 -0.50 -17.06
CA ALA A 22 -1.40 -0.55 -15.87
C ALA A 22 -1.63 0.62 -14.89
N THR A 23 -2.21 1.73 -15.36
CA THR A 23 -2.48 2.92 -14.53
C THR A 23 -3.80 2.82 -13.75
N ARG A 24 -4.81 2.09 -14.26
CA ARG A 24 -6.14 2.04 -13.61
C ARG A 24 -6.17 1.13 -12.39
N LEU A 25 -5.47 -0.01 -12.42
CA LEU A 25 -5.42 -0.93 -11.28
C LEU A 25 -4.86 -0.25 -10.00
N PRO A 26 -3.71 0.45 -10.03
CA PRO A 26 -3.19 1.14 -8.85
C PRO A 26 -4.06 2.32 -8.39
N GLN A 27 -4.69 3.04 -9.33
CA GLN A 27 -5.62 4.12 -9.00
C GLN A 27 -6.80 3.62 -8.17
N ILE A 28 -7.43 2.52 -8.60
CA ILE A 28 -8.55 1.90 -7.88
C ILE A 28 -8.07 1.26 -6.57
N GLY A 29 -6.93 0.56 -6.62
CA GLY A 29 -6.33 -0.10 -5.46
C GLY A 29 -5.92 0.88 -4.35
N SER A 30 -5.49 2.09 -4.69
CA SER A 30 -5.17 3.13 -3.71
C SER A 30 -6.41 3.58 -2.93
N GLY A 31 -7.54 3.77 -3.61
CA GLY A 31 -8.81 4.12 -2.97
C GLY A 31 -9.33 3.01 -2.06
N ILE A 32 -9.34 1.77 -2.56
CA ILE A 32 -9.74 0.59 -1.78
C ILE A 32 -8.81 0.37 -0.59
N GLY A 33 -7.50 0.52 -0.78
CA GLY A 33 -6.51 0.35 0.28
C GLY A 33 -6.66 1.38 1.40
N GLN A 34 -6.94 2.65 1.06
CA GLN A 34 -7.26 3.68 2.04
C GLN A 34 -8.56 3.37 2.78
N ALA A 35 -9.60 2.92 2.07
CA ALA A 35 -10.87 2.53 2.69
C ALA A 35 -10.68 1.36 3.67
N ILE A 36 -9.95 0.31 3.28
CA ILE A 36 -9.64 -0.83 4.15
C ILE A 36 -8.80 -0.39 5.35
N ARG A 37 -7.80 0.49 5.15
CA ARG A 37 -6.96 1.00 6.24
C ARG A 37 -7.79 1.77 7.27
N ASN A 38 -8.65 2.67 6.81
CA ASN A 38 -9.52 3.47 7.67
C ASN A 38 -10.58 2.61 8.36
N PHE A 39 -11.14 1.63 7.65
CA PHE A 39 -12.05 0.64 8.23
C PHE A 39 -11.36 -0.16 9.34
N LYS A 40 -10.15 -0.66 9.10
CA LYS A 40 -9.37 -1.39 10.11
C LYS A 40 -9.01 -0.52 11.32
N LYS A 41 -8.68 0.77 11.10
CA LYS A 41 -8.45 1.74 12.19
C LYS A 41 -9.71 1.95 13.03
N GLY A 42 -10.85 2.25 12.40
CA GLY A 42 -12.11 2.49 13.12
C GLY A 42 -12.70 1.26 13.80
N VAL A 43 -12.37 0.05 13.33
CA VAL A 43 -12.71 -1.19 14.05
C VAL A 43 -11.82 -1.38 15.27
N ARG A 44 -10.51 -1.13 15.17
CA ARG A 44 -9.56 -1.24 16.29
C ARG A 44 -9.77 -0.16 17.36
N GLU A 45 -10.02 1.08 16.96
CA GLU A 45 -10.26 2.21 17.90
C GLU A 45 -11.55 2.05 18.72
N LYS A 46 -12.51 1.22 18.29
CA LYS A 46 -13.68 0.89 19.12
C LYS A 46 -13.34 -0.04 20.28
N ASP A 47 -12.27 -0.83 20.16
CA ASP A 47 -11.80 -1.74 21.21
C ASP A 47 -10.77 -1.08 22.13
N GLU A 48 -10.16 0.04 21.70
CA GLU A 48 -9.11 0.76 22.42
C GLU A 48 -9.52 2.24 22.60
N ILE A 49 -10.11 2.58 23.75
CA ILE A 49 -10.01 3.96 24.26
C ILE A 49 -8.55 4.13 24.70
N ASP A 50 -7.64 4.37 23.75
CA ASP A 50 -6.21 4.56 24.03
C ASP A 50 -5.79 6.01 23.73
N VAL A 51 -5.47 6.72 24.80
CA VAL A 51 -4.96 8.09 24.83
C VAL A 51 -3.47 8.09 24.46
N THR A 52 -3.14 7.82 23.20
CA THR A 52 -1.76 7.96 22.71
C THR A 52 -1.71 8.81 21.44
N PRO A 53 -1.09 10.02 21.46
CA PRO A 53 -0.93 10.83 20.27
C PRO A 53 0.09 10.19 19.32
N GLU A 54 -0.35 9.81 18.11
CA GLU A 54 0.45 9.24 17.01
C GLU A 54 1.47 10.30 16.51
N LYS A 55 2.57 10.48 17.25
CA LYS A 55 3.82 11.09 16.76
C LYS A 55 4.58 10.06 15.91
N GLU A 56 5.26 10.59 14.89
CA GLU A 56 6.26 9.94 14.02
C GLU A 56 5.75 9.05 12.88
N SER A 57 5.64 9.65 11.69
CA SER A 57 6.42 9.18 10.53
C SER A 57 6.33 10.16 9.35
N LYS A 58 7.03 11.30 9.45
CA LYS A 58 7.36 12.16 8.30
C LYS A 58 8.70 12.87 8.52
N GLU A 59 9.76 12.16 8.89
CA GLU A 59 11.08 12.80 8.95
C GLU A 59 12.26 11.81 8.92
N LYS A 60 12.31 10.93 7.90
CA LYS A 60 13.53 10.17 7.56
C LYS A 60 13.68 9.98 6.05
N LYS A 61 13.82 11.08 5.29
CA LYS A 61 14.32 11.01 3.90
C LYS A 61 14.89 12.33 3.36
N LYS A 62 15.70 13.08 4.13
CA LYS A 62 16.45 14.22 3.55
C LYS A 62 17.87 14.50 4.07
N GLU A 63 18.41 13.74 5.03
CA GLU A 63 19.68 14.13 5.68
C GLU A 63 20.85 13.15 5.47
N LYS A 64 20.94 12.49 4.30
CA LYS A 64 22.03 11.53 4.04
C LYS A 64 22.73 11.65 2.68
N THR A 65 22.70 12.83 2.05
CA THR A 65 23.38 13.05 0.75
C THR A 65 24.34 14.25 0.73
N GLU A 66 24.50 15.00 1.82
CA GLU A 66 25.29 16.25 1.83
C GLU A 66 26.57 16.22 2.70
N LYS A 67 27.08 15.04 3.10
CA LYS A 67 28.29 14.94 3.94
C LYS A 67 29.44 14.07 3.39
N GLU A 68 29.43 13.72 2.10
CA GLU A 68 30.55 12.96 1.49
C GLU A 68 31.34 13.76 0.43
N GLU A 69 31.10 15.06 0.26
CA GLU A 69 32.01 15.97 -0.46
C GLU A 69 32.62 16.95 0.55
N GLY A 70 33.74 16.57 1.17
CA GLY A 70 34.44 17.45 2.08
C GLY A 70 35.44 16.75 2.99
N ASP A 71 36.39 16.03 2.40
CA ASP A 71 37.75 15.86 2.94
C ASP A 71 38.74 16.33 1.87
#